data_AF-A0A382LK13-F1
#
_entry.id   AF-A0A382LK13-F1
#
_cell.length_a   1.000
_cell.length_b   1.000
_cell.length_c   1.000
_cell.angle_alpha   90.00
_cell.angle_beta   90.00
_cell.angle_gamma   90.00
#
_symmetry.space_group_name_H-M   'P 1'
#
loop_
_entity.id
_entity.type
_entity.pdbx_description
1 polymer ?
#
loop_
_entity_poly.entity_id
_entity_poly.type
_entity_poly.pdbx_seq_one_letter_code
_entity_poly.pdbx_strand_id
1 'polypeptide(L)'
;MCVSRNTDEIQNVAKNITSNTRSKAFGFCCDISNTENVSDLIQSILNQFNKIDILVNNAGITKDALIIKMTENEWDEVININLKGAFNMTKAVTKPMMKNRIGRIINISSVIGITGNIGQINYAASKAGLIGMTKSTAKELASRSITANCIAPGYIQTD
;
A
#
# COMPACT_ATOMS: atom_id res chain seq x y z
N MET A 1 -2.54 12.78 -0.54
CA MET A 1 -1.14 12.66 -0.09
C MET A 1 -0.56 11.49 -0.82
N CYS A 2 0.62 11.66 -1.41
CA CYS A 2 1.26 10.66 -2.25
C CYS A 2 2.58 10.26 -1.55
N VAL A 3 2.85 8.96 -1.48
CA VAL A 3 4.01 8.43 -0.75
C VAL A 3 4.79 7.51 -1.68
N SER A 4 6.11 7.70 -1.79
CA SER A 4 7.01 6.81 -2.53
C SER A 4 8.43 6.92 -1.98
N ARG A 5 9.38 6.11 -2.48
CA ARG A 5 10.80 6.22 -2.12
C ARG A 5 11.57 7.23 -2.98
N ASN A 6 10.99 7.70 -4.08
CA ASN A 6 11.62 8.66 -4.99
C ASN A 6 11.07 10.06 -4.72
N THR A 7 11.89 10.90 -4.08
CA THR A 7 11.51 12.26 -3.69
C THR A 7 11.14 13.11 -4.91
N ASP A 8 11.93 13.08 -5.98
CA ASP A 8 11.71 13.96 -7.12
C ASP A 8 10.42 13.59 -7.87
N GLU A 9 10.21 12.30 -8.10
CA GLU A 9 8.98 11.80 -8.72
C GLU A 9 7.75 12.12 -7.89
N ILE A 10 7.78 11.90 -6.56
CA ILE A 10 6.59 12.11 -5.73
C ILE A 10 6.26 13.59 -5.58
N GLN A 11 7.26 14.47 -5.58
CA GLN A 11 7.02 15.92 -5.61
C GLN A 11 6.44 16.35 -6.96
N ASN A 12 6.92 15.80 -8.07
CA ASN A 12 6.39 16.11 -9.41
C ASN A 12 4.93 15.65 -9.55
N VAL A 13 4.59 14.44 -9.07
CA VAL A 13 3.21 13.95 -9.03
C VAL A 13 2.32 14.87 -8.20
N ALA A 14 2.77 15.28 -7.01
CA ALA A 14 1.99 16.18 -6.15
C ALA A 14 1.77 17.56 -6.79
N LYS A 15 2.80 18.12 -7.47
CA LYS A 15 2.69 19.37 -8.23
C LYS A 15 1.69 19.22 -9.37
N ASN A 16 1.78 18.14 -10.14
CA ASN A 16 0.87 17.87 -11.27
C ASN A 16 -0.59 17.72 -10.81
N ILE A 17 -0.86 17.05 -9.69
CA ILE A 17 -2.22 16.96 -9.15
C ILE A 17 -2.71 18.36 -8.73
N THR A 18 -1.86 19.13 -8.06
CA THR A 18 -2.24 20.46 -7.57
C THR A 18 -2.46 21.47 -8.71
N SER A 19 -1.74 21.35 -9.83
CA SER A 19 -1.91 22.23 -10.99
C SER A 19 -3.11 21.86 -11.87
N ASN A 20 -3.44 20.57 -11.97
CA ASN A 20 -4.52 20.08 -12.85
C ASN A 20 -5.87 19.89 -12.14
N THR A 21 -5.92 20.08 -10.82
CA THR A 21 -7.15 19.91 -10.02
C THR A 21 -7.34 21.07 -9.06
N ARG A 22 -8.52 21.18 -8.45
CA ARG A 22 -8.77 22.13 -7.34
C ARG A 22 -8.27 21.61 -5.99
N SER A 23 -7.70 20.41 -5.95
CA SER A 23 -7.25 19.75 -4.73
C SER A 23 -5.78 20.05 -4.45
N LYS A 24 -5.41 20.14 -3.18
CA LYS A 24 -4.00 20.19 -2.77
C LYS A 24 -3.45 18.78 -2.66
N ALA A 25 -2.29 18.54 -3.26
CA ALA A 25 -1.54 17.31 -3.08
C ALA A 25 -0.16 17.59 -2.45
N PHE A 26 0.32 16.60 -1.71
CA PHE A 26 1.59 16.64 -0.99
C PHE A 26 2.31 15.33 -1.24
N GLY A 27 3.57 15.40 -1.63
CA GLY A 27 4.45 14.25 -1.81
C GLY A 27 5.30 14.02 -0.57
N PHE A 28 5.40 12.78 -0.13
CA PHE A 28 6.24 12.36 0.99
C PHE A 28 7.17 11.23 0.57
N CYS A 29 8.45 11.36 0.92
CA CYS A 29 9.41 10.28 0.73
C CYS A 29 9.37 9.34 1.95
N CYS A 30 9.11 8.06 1.73
CA CYS A 30 9.07 7.06 2.80
C CYS A 30 9.25 5.65 2.22
N ASP A 31 10.10 4.86 2.87
CA ASP A 31 10.14 3.41 2.64
C ASP A 31 9.09 2.72 3.52
N ILE A 32 8.02 2.25 2.87
CA ILE A 32 6.90 1.62 3.57
C ILE A 32 7.26 0.26 4.18
N SER A 33 8.35 -0.37 3.74
CA SER A 33 8.83 -1.63 4.32
C SER A 33 9.42 -1.44 5.72
N ASN A 34 9.81 -0.21 6.07
CA ASN A 34 10.33 0.19 7.38
C ASN A 34 9.18 0.71 8.28
N THR A 35 8.90 -0.02 9.35
CA THR A 35 7.81 0.28 10.28
C THR A 35 7.97 1.64 11.00
N GLU A 36 9.20 2.02 11.35
CA GLU A 36 9.49 3.28 12.03
C GLU A 36 9.26 4.46 11.08
N ASN A 37 9.77 4.38 9.85
CA ASN A 37 9.55 5.40 8.82
C ASN A 37 8.06 5.63 8.55
N VAL A 38 7.26 4.55 8.50
CA VAL A 38 5.80 4.64 8.34
C VAL A 38 5.16 5.30 9.55
N SER A 39 5.55 4.91 10.77
CA SER A 39 5.00 5.48 12.00
C SER A 39 5.25 6.98 12.08
N ASP A 40 6.49 7.41 11.81
CA ASP A 40 6.89 8.82 11.84
C ASP A 40 6.15 9.63 10.77
N LEU A 41 6.05 9.09 9.54
CA LEU A 41 5.28 9.73 8.47
C LEU A 41 3.82 9.93 8.89
N ILE A 42 3.15 8.87 9.32
CA ILE A 42 1.72 8.93 9.67
C ILE A 42 1.50 9.89 10.85
N GLN A 43 2.39 9.89 11.84
CA GLN A 43 2.31 10.85 12.95
C GLN A 43 2.45 12.30 12.45
N SER A 44 3.40 12.57 11.56
CA SER A 44 3.61 13.91 10.99
C SER A 44 2.39 14.37 10.17
N ILE A 45 1.82 13.47 9.37
CA ILE A 45 0.57 13.71 8.62
C ILE A 45 -0.59 14.04 9.57
N LEU A 46 -0.76 13.26 10.64
CA LEU A 46 -1.85 13.48 11.59
C LEU A 46 -1.66 14.77 12.38
N ASN A 47 -0.41 15.16 12.70
CA ASN A 47 -0.14 16.44 13.35
C ASN A 47 -0.52 17.63 12.45
N GLN A 48 -0.34 17.49 11.14
CA GLN A 48 -0.64 18.57 10.19
C GLN A 48 -2.11 18.62 9.75
N PHE A 49 -2.77 17.46 9.59
CA PHE A 49 -4.09 17.34 8.97
C PHE A 49 -5.17 16.75 9.89
N ASN A 50 -4.81 16.34 11.11
CA ASN A 50 -5.65 15.77 12.18
C ASN A 50 -6.31 14.40 11.88
N LYS A 51 -6.46 14.03 10.61
CA LYS A 51 -7.19 12.81 10.21
C LYS A 51 -6.69 12.21 8.90
N ILE A 52 -6.92 10.90 8.77
CA ILE A 52 -6.76 10.13 7.53
C ILE A 52 -8.04 9.32 7.34
N ASP A 53 -8.85 9.69 6.36
CA ASP A 53 -10.14 9.03 6.10
C ASP A 53 -9.99 7.82 5.18
N ILE A 54 -9.02 7.85 4.26
CA ILE A 54 -8.81 6.84 3.22
C ILE A 54 -7.32 6.49 3.14
N LEU A 55 -7.02 5.19 3.16
CA LEU A 55 -5.71 4.63 2.85
C LEU A 55 -5.83 3.77 1.58
N VAL A 56 -4.96 4.04 0.60
CA VAL A 56 -4.81 3.20 -0.60
C VAL A 56 -3.41 2.61 -0.61
N ASN A 57 -3.29 1.32 -0.32
CA ASN A 57 -2.04 0.58 -0.43
C ASN A 57 -1.86 0.13 -1.88
N ASN A 58 -1.21 1.00 -2.67
CA ASN A 58 -0.95 0.77 -4.09
C ASN A 58 0.50 0.36 -4.38
N ALA A 59 1.45 0.82 -3.57
CA ALA A 59 2.88 0.58 -3.82
C ALA A 59 3.16 -0.93 -3.96
N GLY A 60 3.93 -1.26 -5.00
CA GLY A 60 4.38 -2.62 -5.22
C GLY A 60 5.40 -2.73 -6.33
N ILE A 61 6.18 -3.80 -6.27
CA ILE A 61 7.21 -4.17 -7.24
C ILE A 61 7.02 -5.63 -7.66
N THR A 62 7.70 -6.04 -8.72
CA THR A 62 7.87 -7.45 -9.09
C THR A 62 9.34 -7.74 -9.37
N LYS A 63 9.75 -8.99 -9.14
CA LYS A 63 11.07 -9.54 -9.48
C LYS A 63 10.84 -10.91 -10.08
N ASP A 64 10.74 -10.94 -11.40
CA ASP A 64 10.36 -12.13 -12.14
C ASP A 64 11.56 -13.06 -12.28
N ALA A 65 11.44 -14.27 -11.75
CA ALA A 65 12.43 -15.33 -11.87
C ALA A 65 11.76 -16.70 -11.68
N LEU A 66 12.20 -17.70 -12.45
CA LEU A 66 11.86 -19.09 -12.12
C LEU A 66 12.35 -19.42 -10.71
N ILE A 67 11.66 -20.32 -10.01
CA ILE A 67 11.95 -20.66 -8.59
C ILE A 67 13.44 -21.00 -8.40
N ILE A 68 14.05 -21.75 -9.33
CA ILE A 68 15.46 -22.15 -9.26
C ILE A 68 16.47 -20.99 -9.40
N LYS A 69 16.03 -19.85 -9.94
CA LYS A 69 16.86 -18.66 -10.17
C LYS A 69 16.55 -17.51 -9.21
N MET A 70 15.41 -17.55 -8.53
CA MET A 70 14.99 -16.51 -7.62
C MET A 70 15.89 -16.51 -6.39
N THR A 71 16.49 -15.36 -6.11
CA THR A 71 17.28 -15.18 -4.89
C THR A 71 16.38 -14.88 -3.70
N GLU A 72 16.86 -15.17 -2.49
CA GLU A 72 16.14 -14.82 -1.25
C GLU A 72 15.93 -13.30 -1.14
N ASN A 73 16.90 -12.50 -1.58
CA ASN A 73 16.78 -11.04 -1.59
C ASN A 73 15.63 -10.55 -2.51
N GLU A 74 15.49 -11.12 -3.71
CA GLU A 74 14.38 -10.77 -4.61
C GLU A 74 13.03 -11.21 -4.06
N TRP A 75 12.98 -12.35 -3.37
CA TRP A 75 11.79 -12.80 -2.65
C TRP A 75 11.44 -11.80 -1.54
N ASP A 76 12.39 -11.51 -0.66
CA ASP A 76 12.21 -10.65 0.51
C ASP A 76 11.86 -9.22 0.11
N GLU A 77 12.49 -8.66 -0.91
CA GLU A 77 12.19 -7.29 -1.37
C GLU A 77 10.72 -7.17 -1.79
N VAL A 78 10.22 -8.14 -2.58
CA VAL A 78 8.83 -8.15 -3.04
C VAL A 78 7.87 -8.36 -1.88
N ILE A 79 8.12 -9.30 -0.97
CA ILE A 79 7.26 -9.51 0.20
C ILE A 79 7.25 -8.29 1.12
N ASN A 80 8.43 -7.71 1.38
CA ASN A 80 8.59 -6.57 2.29
C ASN A 80 7.89 -5.31 1.77
N ILE A 81 7.94 -5.05 0.46
CA ILE A 81 7.29 -3.88 -0.12
C ILE A 81 5.79 -4.14 -0.32
N ASN A 82 5.42 -5.22 -1.02
CA ASN A 82 4.05 -5.41 -1.46
C ASN A 82 3.10 -5.82 -0.33
N LEU A 83 3.56 -6.65 0.60
CA LEU A 83 2.73 -7.21 1.67
C LEU A 83 2.99 -6.53 3.01
N LYS A 84 4.23 -6.57 3.50
CA LYS A 84 4.59 -5.95 4.79
C LYS A 84 4.40 -4.43 4.75
N GLY A 85 4.71 -3.77 3.65
CA GLY A 85 4.48 -2.33 3.49
C GLY A 85 3.01 -1.94 3.65
N ALA A 86 2.10 -2.69 2.99
CA ALA A 86 0.67 -2.49 3.13
C ALA A 86 0.17 -2.78 4.56
N PHE A 87 0.74 -3.79 5.22
CA PHE A 87 0.49 -4.08 6.63
C PHE A 87 0.93 -2.92 7.54
N ASN A 88 2.15 -2.39 7.36
CA ASN A 88 2.70 -1.29 8.15
C ASN A 88 1.81 -0.04 8.06
N MET A 89 1.44 0.35 6.83
CA MET A 89 0.55 1.49 6.59
C MET A 89 -0.83 1.28 7.21
N THR A 90 -1.40 0.09 7.04
CA THR A 90 -2.70 -0.29 7.62
C THR A 90 -2.64 -0.18 9.15
N LYS A 91 -1.63 -0.80 9.78
CA LYS A 91 -1.44 -0.76 11.23
C LYS A 91 -1.33 0.66 11.76
N ALA A 92 -0.56 1.52 11.09
CA ALA A 92 -0.33 2.90 11.51
C ALA A 92 -1.61 3.76 11.45
N VAL A 93 -2.49 3.55 10.47
CA VAL A 93 -3.75 4.31 10.37
C VAL A 93 -4.91 3.73 11.19
N THR A 94 -4.83 2.48 11.63
CA THR A 94 -5.94 1.80 12.33
C THR A 94 -6.36 2.54 13.60
N LYS A 95 -5.43 2.85 14.51
CA LYS A 95 -5.75 3.54 15.77
C LYS A 95 -6.43 4.91 15.55
N PRO A 96 -5.90 5.82 14.72
CA PRO A 96 -6.56 7.10 14.45
C PRO A 96 -7.91 6.95 13.73
N MET A 97 -8.04 6.01 12.78
CA MET A 97 -9.33 5.72 12.14
C MET A 97 -10.37 5.22 13.16
N MET A 98 -9.98 4.35 14.09
CA MET A 98 -10.86 3.86 15.16
C MET A 98 -11.32 4.98 16.09
N LYS A 99 -10.41 5.89 16.46
CA LYS A 99 -10.74 7.07 17.28
C LYS A 99 -11.76 7.96 16.58
N ASN A 100 -11.59 8.17 15.28
CA ASN A 100 -12.47 9.02 14.48
C ASN A 100 -13.75 8.30 14.01
N ARG A 101 -13.87 6.98 14.21
CA ARG A 101 -14.98 6.12 13.75
C ARG A 101 -15.25 6.24 12.24
N ILE A 102 -14.19 6.44 11.46
CA ILE A 102 -14.24 6.51 10.01
C ILE A 102 -12.92 5.99 9.43
N GLY A 103 -13.02 5.22 8.35
CA GLY A 103 -11.83 4.72 7.65
C GLY A 103 -12.21 3.86 6.45
N ARG A 104 -11.50 4.05 5.33
CA ARG A 104 -11.59 3.21 4.14
C ARG A 104 -10.19 2.74 3.76
N ILE A 105 -9.96 1.44 3.79
CA ILE A 105 -8.68 0.84 3.41
C ILE A 105 -8.88 0.11 2.08
N ILE A 106 -8.04 0.43 1.10
CA ILE A 106 -8.09 -0.18 -0.23
C ILE A 106 -6.71 -0.78 -0.51
N ASN A 107 -6.66 -2.09 -0.69
CA ASN A 107 -5.43 -2.82 -1.04
C ASN A 107 -5.45 -3.20 -2.52
N ILE A 108 -4.42 -2.79 -3.27
CA ILE A 108 -4.28 -3.13 -4.68
C ILE A 108 -3.51 -4.45 -4.80
N SER A 109 -4.27 -5.54 -4.99
CA SER A 109 -3.76 -6.87 -5.32
C SER A 109 -3.50 -6.98 -6.83
N SER A 110 -3.71 -8.16 -7.42
CA SER A 110 -3.59 -8.49 -8.84
C SER A 110 -4.36 -9.78 -9.10
N VAL A 111 -4.86 -9.99 -10.33
CA VAL A 111 -5.33 -11.32 -10.76
C VAL A 111 -4.27 -12.41 -10.56
N ILE A 112 -2.98 -12.05 -10.63
CA ILE A 112 -1.87 -12.97 -10.36
C ILE A 112 -1.83 -13.43 -8.90
N GLY A 113 -2.36 -12.64 -7.96
CA GLY A 113 -2.56 -13.08 -6.58
C GLY A 113 -3.67 -14.13 -6.41
N ILE A 114 -4.45 -14.40 -7.46
CA ILE A 114 -5.52 -15.39 -7.48
C ILE A 114 -5.10 -16.60 -8.34
N THR A 115 -4.58 -16.34 -9.54
CA THR A 115 -4.26 -17.38 -10.52
C THR A 115 -2.84 -17.92 -10.40
N GLY A 116 -1.92 -17.12 -9.85
CA GLY A 116 -0.48 -17.33 -10.01
C GLY A 116 0.00 -17.01 -11.44
N ASN A 117 1.32 -17.03 -11.62
CA ASN A 117 1.99 -16.96 -12.91
C ASN A 117 3.38 -17.58 -12.84
N ILE A 118 3.85 -18.15 -13.96
CA ILE A 118 5.19 -18.75 -14.05
C ILE A 118 6.22 -17.63 -13.86
N GLY A 119 7.19 -17.86 -12.97
CA GLY A 119 8.26 -16.92 -12.70
C GLY A 119 7.90 -15.78 -11.73
N GLN A 120 6.69 -15.78 -11.16
CA GLN A 120 6.22 -14.68 -10.29
C GLN A 120 5.80 -15.17 -8.90
N ILE A 121 6.50 -16.17 -8.35
CA ILE A 121 6.09 -16.80 -7.08
C ILE A 121 6.04 -15.79 -5.91
N ASN A 122 7.02 -14.88 -5.82
CA ASN A 122 7.06 -13.80 -4.82
C ASN A 122 5.91 -12.80 -5.00
N TYR A 123 5.67 -12.35 -6.23
CA TYR A 123 4.62 -11.38 -6.56
C TYR A 123 3.24 -11.99 -6.31
N ALA A 124 2.98 -13.18 -6.83
CA ALA A 124 1.74 -13.93 -6.60
C ALA A 124 1.49 -14.14 -5.10
N ALA A 125 2.50 -14.59 -4.34
CA ALA A 125 2.38 -14.76 -2.89
C ALA A 125 2.06 -13.44 -2.18
N SER A 126 2.75 -12.35 -2.53
CA SER A 126 2.50 -11.03 -1.93
C SER A 126 1.09 -10.52 -2.21
N LYS A 127 0.61 -10.64 -3.45
CA LYS A 127 -0.71 -10.17 -3.89
C LYS A 127 -1.84 -11.06 -3.36
N ALA A 128 -1.62 -12.38 -3.26
CA ALA A 128 -2.52 -13.30 -2.56
C ALA A 128 -2.62 -12.96 -1.06
N GLY A 129 -1.48 -12.66 -0.43
CA GLY A 129 -1.39 -12.23 0.97
C GLY A 129 -2.24 -10.99 1.25
N LEU A 130 -2.27 -10.02 0.33
CA LEU A 130 -3.14 -8.84 0.45
C LEU A 130 -4.63 -9.20 0.49
N ILE A 131 -5.07 -10.23 -0.24
CA ILE A 131 -6.47 -10.67 -0.23
C ILE A 131 -6.83 -11.23 1.15
N GLY A 132 -5.99 -12.10 1.70
CA GLY A 132 -6.16 -12.65 3.05
C GLY A 132 -6.14 -11.55 4.12
N MET A 133 -5.13 -10.68 4.06
CA MET A 133 -4.98 -9.53 4.97
C MET A 133 -6.22 -8.64 4.95
N THR A 134 -6.72 -8.28 3.75
CA THR A 134 -7.91 -7.43 3.62
C THR A 134 -9.13 -8.06 4.27
N LYS A 135 -9.38 -9.36 4.05
CA LYS A 135 -10.52 -10.07 4.64
C LYS A 135 -10.45 -10.04 6.17
N SER A 136 -9.28 -10.27 6.73
CA SER A 136 -9.07 -10.21 8.19
C SER A 136 -9.27 -8.80 8.72
N THR A 137 -8.64 -7.78 8.11
CA THR A 137 -8.80 -6.37 8.50
C THR A 137 -10.25 -5.90 8.43
N ALA A 138 -10.99 -6.29 7.39
CA ALA A 138 -12.41 -5.94 7.24
C ALA A 138 -13.24 -6.50 8.40
N LYS A 139 -13.04 -7.77 8.77
CA LYS A 139 -13.76 -8.41 9.88
C LYS A 139 -13.41 -7.78 11.23
N GLU A 140 -12.13 -7.49 11.46
CA GLU A 140 -11.64 -6.93 12.72
C GLU A 140 -12.16 -5.51 12.96
N LEU A 141 -12.19 -4.67 11.92
CA LEU A 141 -12.49 -3.25 12.04
C LEU A 141 -13.95 -2.88 11.74
N ALA A 142 -14.79 -3.83 11.32
CA ALA A 142 -16.19 -3.60 10.96
C ALA A 142 -17.00 -2.91 12.09
N SER A 143 -16.81 -3.34 13.34
CA SER A 143 -17.49 -2.77 14.51
C SER A 143 -17.12 -1.31 14.81
N ARG A 144 -16.11 -0.77 14.12
CA ARG A 144 -15.57 0.58 14.28
C ARG A 144 -15.86 1.48 13.08
N SER A 145 -16.79 1.08 12.19
CA SER A 145 -17.18 1.84 10.98
C SER A 145 -16.05 2.02 9.95
N ILE A 146 -15.08 1.10 9.98
CA ILE A 146 -13.96 1.06 9.05
C ILE A 146 -14.17 -0.12 8.10
N THR A 147 -13.98 0.11 6.81
CA THR A 147 -14.09 -0.94 5.78
C THR A 147 -12.73 -1.18 5.14
N ALA A 148 -12.42 -2.44 4.82
CA ALA A 148 -11.27 -2.79 4.00
C ALA A 148 -11.72 -3.54 2.74
N ASN A 149 -11.23 -3.14 1.58
CA ASN A 149 -11.52 -3.76 0.28
C ASN A 149 -10.24 -4.06 -0.47
N CYS A 150 -10.28 -5.09 -1.32
CA CYS A 150 -9.16 -5.50 -2.14
C CYS A 150 -9.58 -5.49 -3.60
N ILE A 151 -8.80 -4.82 -4.44
CA ILE A 151 -9.01 -4.77 -5.88
C ILE A 151 -7.92 -5.64 -6.51
N ALA A 152 -8.30 -6.56 -7.41
CA ALA A 152 -7.37 -7.42 -8.13
C ALA A 152 -7.45 -7.09 -9.63
N PRO A 153 -6.69 -6.09 -10.11
CA PRO A 153 -6.70 -5.72 -11.51
C PRO A 153 -6.13 -6.83 -12.40
N GLY A 154 -6.66 -6.93 -13.62
CA GLY A 154 -6.04 -7.65 -14.73
C GLY A 154 -4.81 -6.90 -15.26
N TYR A 155 -4.31 -7.34 -16.41
CA TYR A 155 -3.28 -6.57 -17.11
C TYR A 155 -3.87 -5.23 -17.55
N ILE A 156 -3.26 -4.14 -17.08
CA ILE A 156 -3.56 -2.77 -17.48
C ILE A 156 -2.27 -2.24 -18.07
N GLN A 157 -2.34 -1.68 -19.28
CA GLN A 157 -1.20 -0.99 -19.85
C GLN A 157 -0.88 0.22 -18.96
N THR A 158 0.30 0.21 -18.35
CA THR A 158 0.86 1.32 -17.58
C THR A 158 2.15 1.76 -18.25
N ASP A 159 2.35 3.07 -18.39
CA ASP A 159 3.54 3.69 -19.01
C ASP A 159 4.83 3.46 -18.22
#